data_AF-X5QYH4-F1
#
_entry.id   AF-X5QYH4-F1
#
_cell.length_a   1.000
_cell.length_b   1.000
_cell.length_c   1.000
_cell.angle_alpha   90.00
_cell.angle_beta   90.00
_cell.angle_gamma   90.00
#
_symmetry.space_group_name_H-M   'P 1'
#
loop_
_entity.id
_entity.type
_entity.pdbx_description
1 polymer ?
#
loop_
_entity_poly.entity_id
_entity_poly.type
_entity_poly.pdbx_seq_one_letter_code
_entity_poly.pdbx_strand_id
1 'polypeptide(L)' 'MAKSKFRPLHDRVVVRRVESESKTAGGIIIPDTAKEKPQEGEIIAVGSGARDEAGKLVPLDVKAG' A
#
# COMPACT_ATOMS: atom_id res chain seq x y z
N MET A 1 4.32 -19.57 -4.88
CA MET A 1 3.87 -18.21 -4.53
C MET A 1 2.40 -18.30 -4.15
N ALA A 2 2.08 -18.35 -2.87
CA ALA A 2 0.68 -18.36 -2.44
C ALA A 2 0.06 -17.03 -2.87
N LYS A 3 -0.78 -17.07 -3.91
CA LYS A 3 -1.67 -15.98 -4.28
C LYS A 3 -2.70 -15.90 -3.16
N SER A 4 -2.31 -15.35 -2.02
CA SER A 4 -3.18 -15.13 -0.88
C SER A 4 -4.38 -14.36 -1.42
N LYS A 5 -5.54 -15.02 -1.52
CA LYS A 5 -6.81 -14.40 -1.92
C LYS A 5 -7.28 -13.51 -0.76
N PHE A 6 -6.50 -12.48 -0.45
CA PHE A 6 -6.88 -11.49 0.53
C PHE A 6 -7.67 -10.41 -0.20
N ARG A 7 -8.96 -10.34 0.11
CA ARG A 7 -9.86 -9.31 -0.42
C ARG A 7 -10.13 -8.30 0.71
N PRO A 8 -9.58 -7.08 0.64
CA PRO A 8 -9.99 -6.03 1.57
C PRO A 8 -11.48 -5.70 1.41
N LEU A 9 -12.15 -5.39 2.51
CA LEU A 9 -13.56 -4.99 2.52
C LEU A 9 -13.68 -3.47 2.66
N HIS A 10 -14.79 -2.93 2.15
CA HIS A 10 -15.10 -1.50 2.15
C HIS A 10 -14.03 -0.66 1.43
N ASP A 11 -13.58 0.42 2.04
CA ASP A 11 -12.61 1.40 1.58
C ASP A 11 -11.16 1.03 1.88
N ARG A 12 -10.93 -0.20 2.36
CA ARG A 12 -9.58 -0.64 2.74
C ARG A 12 -8.74 -1.01 1.52
N VAL A 13 -7.44 -0.73 1.61
CA VAL A 13 -6.44 -1.02 0.58
C VAL A 13 -5.30 -1.81 1.20
N VAL A 14 -4.78 -2.78 0.46
CA VAL A 14 -3.57 -3.53 0.84
C VAL A 14 -2.39 -2.97 0.07
N VAL A 15 -1.43 -2.45 0.82
CA VAL A 15 -0.20 -1.87 0.29
C VAL A 15 0.98 -2.74 0.70
N ARG A 16 1.82 -3.10 -0.26
CA ARG A 16 3.16 -3.62 0.01
C ARG A 16 4.13 -2.46 -0.01
N ARG A 17 4.79 -2.24 1.12
CA ARG A 17 5.85 -1.23 1.25
C ARG A 17 6.96 -1.54 0.26
N VAL A 18 7.42 -0.51 -0.46
CA VAL A 18 8.68 -0.61 -1.21
C VAL A 18 9.83 -0.65 -0.22
N GLU A 19 10.92 -1.33 -0.57
CA GLU A 19 12.12 -1.31 0.27
C GLU A 19 12.72 0.10 0.26
N SER A 20 13.08 0.60 1.44
CA SER A 20 13.77 1.89 1.54
C SER A 20 15.17 1.79 0.93
N GLU A 21 15.58 2.81 0.18
CA GLU A 21 16.90 2.87 -0.44
C GLU A 21 17.99 2.69 0.62
N SER A 22 18.84 1.69 0.42
CA SER A 22 19.95 1.38 1.33
C SER A 22 21.11 2.37 1.19
N LYS A 23 21.11 3.16 0.11
CA LYS A 23 22.15 4.14 -0.22
C LYS A 23 21.49 5.45 -0.60
N THR A 24 21.93 6.54 0.02
CA THR A 24 21.55 7.88 -0.44
C THR A 24 22.23 8.21 -1.76
N ALA A 25 21.73 9.20 -2.49
CA ALA A 25 22.32 9.68 -3.74
C ALA A 25 23.81 10.09 -3.61
N GLY A 26 24.29 10.36 -2.39
CA GLY A 26 25.69 10.67 -2.09
C GLY A 26 26.55 9.46 -1.70
N GLY A 27 26.04 8.23 -1.77
CA GLY A 27 26.80 7.00 -1.48
C GLY A 27 26.90 6.61 -0.01
N ILE A 28 26.15 7.26 0.89
CA ILE A 28 26.13 6.92 2.33
C ILE A 28 25.20 5.73 2.53
N ILE A 29 25.71 4.67 3.19
CA ILE A 29 24.92 3.49 3.54
C ILE A 29 24.11 3.79 4.80
N ILE A 30 22.78 3.68 4.70
CA ILE A 30 21.89 3.85 5.85
C ILE A 30 21.79 2.49 6.58
N PRO A 31 22.23 2.39 7.84
CA PRO A 31 22.10 1.16 8.61
C PRO A 31 20.62 0.83 8.83
N ASP A 32 20.28 -0.47 8.92
CA ASP A 32 18.89 -0.93 9.00
C ASP A 32 18.11 -0.37 10.20
N THR A 33 18.80 0.07 11.26
CA THR A 33 18.22 0.71 12.44
C THR A 33 17.79 2.16 12.21
N ALA A 34 18.37 2.83 11.22
CA ALA A 34 18.06 4.21 10.83
C ALA A 34 17.15 4.30 9.60
N LYS A 35 16.75 3.15 9.02
CA LYS A 35 15.78 3.10 7.93
C LYS A 35 14.40 3.47 8.48
N GLU A 36 13.93 4.66 8.14
CA GLU A 36 12.55 5.05 8.41
C GLU A 36 11.57 4.13 7.67
N LYS A 37 10.35 3.99 8.22
CA LYS A 37 9.29 3.24 7.56
C LYS A 37 8.95 3.93 6.25
N PRO A 38 9.16 3.28 5.09
CA PRO A 38 8.83 3.88 3.81
C PRO A 38 7.33 4.20 3.79
N GLN A 39 7.02 5.46 3.43
CA GLN A 39 5.65 5.94 3.24
C GLN A 39 5.10 5.52 1.87
N GLU A 40 5.99 5.12 0.97
CA GLU A 40 5.66 4.65 -0.37
C GLU A 40 5.41 3.12 -0.37
N GLY A 41 4.55 2.69 -1.29
CA GLY A 41 4.23 1.29 -1.46
C GLY A 41 3.33 1.05 -2.67
N GLU A 42 3.36 -0.18 -3.16
CA GLU A 42 2.56 -0.64 -4.29
C GLU A 42 1.23 -1.24 -3.80
N ILE A 43 0.16 -0.95 -4.53
CA ILE A 43 -1.18 -1.41 -4.17
C ILE A 43 -1.41 -2.83 -4.71
N ILE A 44 -1.51 -3.81 -3.80
CA ILE A 44 -1.74 -5.22 -4.17
C ILE A 44 -3.23 -5.52 -4.33
N ALA A 45 -4.08 -4.90 -3.51
CA ALA A 45 -5.51 -5.15 -3.54
C ALA A 45 -6.31 -3.94 -3.06
N VAL A 46 -7.45 -3.69 -3.71
CA VAL A 46 -8.38 -2.61 -3.37
C VAL A 46 -9.73 -3.19 -2.96
N GLY A 47 -10.35 -2.56 -1.97
CA GLY A 47 -11.70 -2.89 -1.52
C GLY A 47 -12.74 -2.42 -2.53
N SER A 48 -14.00 -2.79 -2.30
CA SER A 48 -15.09 -2.40 -3.19
C SER A 48 -15.42 -0.90 -3.15
N GLY A 49 -15.05 -0.20 -2.07
CA GLY A 49 -15.40 1.20 -1.84
C GLY A 49 -16.19 1.44 -0.55
N ALA A 50 -16.25 2.69 -0.12
CA ALA A 50 -17.05 3.13 1.02
C ALA A 50 -18.55 3.08 0.66
N ARG A 51 -19.42 2.96 1.66
CA ARG A 51 -20.86 3.16 1.48
C ARG A 51 -21.21 4.53 2.03
N ASP A 52 -21.95 5.31 1.25
CA ASP A 52 -22.54 6.55 1.73
C ASP A 52 -23.78 6.28 2.61
N GLU A 53 -24.29 7.32 3.26
CA GLU A 53 -25.50 7.24 4.10
C GLU A 53 -26.76 6.83 3.32
N ALA A 54 -26.73 6.98 1.98
CA ALA A 54 -27.78 6.57 1.06
C ALA A 54 -27.64 5.11 0.58
N GLY A 55 -26.60 4.39 1.05
CA GLY A 55 -26.32 3.01 0.68
C GLY A 55 -25.67 2.82 -0.70
N LYS A 56 -25.33 3.90 -1.42
CA LYS A 56 -24.55 3.83 -2.66
C LYS A 56 -23.10 3.53 -2.37
N LEU A 57 -22.49 2.81 -3.30
CA LEU A 57 -21.10 2.42 -3.22
C LEU A 57 -20.23 3.50 -3.88
N VAL A 58 -19.37 4.15 -3.10
CA VAL A 58 -18.39 5.12 -3.58
C VAL A 58 -17.09 4.39 -3.90
N PRO A 59 -16.71 4.25 -5.19
CA PRO A 59 -15.49 3.55 -5.56
C PRO A 59 -14.24 4.29 -5.07
N LEU A 60 -13.16 3.56 -4.84
CA LEU A 60 -11.85 4.13 -4.53
C LEU A 60 -11.20 4.68 -5.81
N ASP A 61 -10.51 5.81 -5.71
CA ASP A 61 -9.76 6.41 -6.83
C ASP A 61 -8.49 5.62 -7.19
N VAL A 62 -8.05 4.74 -6.30
CA VAL A 62 -6.85 3.92 -6.48
C VAL A 62 -7.19 2.53 -7.02
N LYS A 63 -6.30 1.99 -7.86
CA LYS A 63 -6.41 0.64 -8.44
C LYS A 63 -5.26 -0.24 -7.95
N ALA A 64 -5.43 -1.56 -8.06
CA ALA A 64 -4.33 -2.49 -7.82
C ALA A 64 -3.36 -2.48 -9.01
N GLY A 65 -2.06 -2.52 -8.73
CA GLY A 65 -0.98 -2.29 -9.69
C GLY A 65 -0.30 -0.96 -9.45
#